data_AF-N9XJQ0-F1
#
_entry.id   AF-N9XJQ0-F1
#
_cell.length_a   1.000
_cell.length_b   1.000
_cell.length_c   1.000
_cell.angle_alpha   90.00
_cell.angle_beta   90.00
_cell.angle_gamma   90.00
#
_symmetry.space_group_name_H-M   'P 1'
#
loop_
_entity.id
_entity.type
_entity.pdbx_description
1 polymer ?
#
loop_
_entity_poly.entity_id
_entity_poly.type
_entity_poly.pdbx_seq_one_letter_code
_entity_poly.pdbx_strand_id
1 'polypeptide(L)'
;MELLQYAKDVQQYLLKIYEIKACNLYGSLIKGTYDDYSDIDIEIDVSGIDNSLFITKIKDILSLNYNIIFSDYAPSLAPETYIISLAISNENPFAIIDIKCIATPHFKTLTKEDLILKQNNYDHILKLFVANLKHYLRGLDCLKDIQKMYKKVYINSPISKDKHFMLDKIFLWLKKNSTDKYNLYLKNLEKYL
;
A
#
# COMPACT_ATOMS: atom_id res chain seq x y z
N MET A 1 -16.60 -9.92 -4.46
CA MET A 1 -16.31 -9.24 -5.73
C MET A 1 -14.95 -9.72 -6.21
N GLU A 2 -14.82 -10.14 -7.47
CA GLU A 2 -13.52 -10.62 -8.00
C GLU A 2 -12.51 -9.46 -8.05
N LEU A 3 -11.28 -9.68 -7.58
CA LEU A 3 -10.22 -8.67 -7.45
C LEU A 3 -9.99 -7.89 -8.75
N LEU A 4 -10.05 -8.56 -9.89
CA LEU A 4 -9.90 -7.96 -11.22
C LEU A 4 -11.04 -6.99 -11.55
N GLN A 5 -12.28 -7.33 -11.22
CA GLN A 5 -13.41 -6.42 -11.44
C GLN A 5 -13.25 -5.15 -10.58
N TYR A 6 -12.84 -5.32 -9.33
CA TYR A 6 -12.57 -4.20 -8.45
C TYR A 6 -11.44 -3.28 -8.99
N ALA A 7 -10.36 -3.87 -9.49
CA ALA A 7 -9.27 -3.13 -10.13
C ALA A 7 -9.76 -2.33 -11.34
N LYS A 8 -10.61 -2.92 -12.19
CA LYS A 8 -11.23 -2.23 -13.33
C LYS A 8 -12.12 -1.08 -12.89
N ASP A 9 -12.89 -1.23 -11.83
CA ASP A 9 -13.76 -0.17 -11.33
C ASP A 9 -12.94 1.05 -10.85
N VAL A 10 -11.83 0.80 -10.12
CA VAL A 10 -10.89 1.86 -9.71
C VAL A 10 -10.22 2.51 -10.92
N GLN A 11 -9.79 1.72 -11.90
CA GLN A 11 -9.22 2.23 -13.16
C GLN A 11 -10.20 3.15 -13.89
N GLN A 12 -11.47 2.73 -14.03
CA GLN A 12 -12.52 3.52 -14.68
C GLN A 12 -12.86 4.80 -13.91
N TYR A 13 -12.79 4.76 -12.57
CA TYR A 13 -12.95 5.96 -11.77
C TYR A 13 -11.81 6.96 -12.01
N LEU A 14 -10.56 6.48 -11.99
CA LEU A 14 -9.38 7.32 -12.23
C LEU A 14 -9.41 7.97 -13.62
N LEU A 15 -9.85 7.25 -14.66
CA LEU A 15 -9.98 7.78 -16.01
C LEU A 15 -10.96 8.97 -16.15
N LYS A 16 -11.84 9.20 -15.17
CA LYS A 16 -12.75 10.35 -15.17
C LYS A 16 -12.09 11.65 -14.70
N ILE A 17 -10.87 11.58 -14.17
CA ILE A 17 -10.11 12.73 -13.66
C ILE A 17 -9.44 13.44 -14.83
N TYR A 18 -9.68 14.75 -15.00
CA TYR A 18 -9.25 15.49 -16.20
C TYR A 18 -7.72 15.57 -16.37
N GLU A 19 -6.98 15.52 -15.26
CA GLU A 19 -5.51 15.50 -15.28
C GLU A 19 -4.94 14.18 -15.83
N ILE A 20 -5.68 13.07 -15.70
CA ILE A 20 -5.21 11.73 -16.06
C ILE A 20 -5.44 11.51 -17.57
N LYS A 21 -4.34 11.33 -18.32
CA LYS A 21 -4.33 11.09 -19.77
C LYS A 21 -4.45 9.63 -20.12
N ALA A 22 -3.89 8.75 -19.30
CA ALA A 22 -4.04 7.31 -19.41
C ALA A 22 -4.01 6.67 -18.03
N CYS A 23 -4.64 5.50 -17.90
CA CYS A 23 -4.69 4.71 -16.68
C CYS A 23 -4.66 3.24 -17.07
N ASN A 24 -3.61 2.52 -16.71
CA ASN A 24 -3.36 1.14 -17.12
C ASN A 24 -3.19 0.25 -15.90
N LEU A 25 -3.90 -0.87 -15.87
CA LEU A 25 -3.57 -1.96 -14.97
C LEU A 25 -2.28 -2.64 -15.45
N TYR A 26 -1.43 -3.08 -14.52
CA TYR A 26 -0.27 -3.91 -14.84
C TYR A 26 -0.10 -5.03 -13.80
N GLY A 27 1.07 -5.68 -13.78
CA GLY A 27 1.40 -6.65 -12.75
C GLY A 27 0.67 -8.00 -12.88
N SER A 28 0.40 -8.64 -11.74
CA SER A 28 -0.10 -10.03 -11.68
C SER A 28 -1.53 -10.19 -12.22
N LEU A 29 -2.37 -9.16 -12.06
CA LEU A 29 -3.77 -9.17 -12.52
C LEU A 29 -3.85 -9.30 -14.05
N ILE A 30 -3.06 -8.50 -14.78
CA ILE A 30 -3.05 -8.55 -16.25
C ILE A 30 -2.35 -9.81 -16.78
N LYS A 31 -1.37 -10.34 -16.05
CA LYS A 31 -0.69 -11.58 -16.41
C LYS A 31 -1.49 -12.85 -16.11
N GLY A 32 -2.61 -12.74 -15.39
CA GLY A 32 -3.41 -13.89 -14.95
C GLY A 32 -2.73 -14.77 -13.91
N THR A 33 -1.74 -14.24 -13.19
CA THR A 33 -0.96 -14.97 -12.17
C THR A 33 -1.27 -14.47 -10.76
N TYR A 34 -2.45 -13.90 -10.54
CA TYR A 34 -2.86 -13.32 -9.26
C TYR A 34 -3.54 -14.37 -8.36
N ASP A 35 -3.50 -14.12 -7.06
CA ASP A 35 -4.20 -14.88 -6.03
C ASP A 35 -4.98 -13.93 -5.11
N ASP A 36 -5.63 -14.46 -4.08
CA ASP A 36 -6.43 -13.66 -3.13
C ASP A 36 -5.60 -12.64 -2.33
N TYR A 37 -4.27 -12.79 -2.33
CA TYR A 37 -3.31 -11.94 -1.64
C TYR A 37 -2.61 -10.95 -2.59
N SER A 38 -2.97 -10.90 -3.87
CA SER A 38 -2.35 -10.01 -4.85
C SER A 38 -2.72 -8.55 -4.63
N ASP A 39 -1.74 -7.68 -4.88
CA ASP A 39 -1.95 -6.24 -4.97
C ASP A 39 -2.57 -5.87 -6.32
N ILE A 40 -3.15 -4.67 -6.39
CA ILE A 40 -3.67 -4.07 -7.61
C ILE A 40 -2.68 -3.01 -8.08
N ASP A 41 -2.02 -3.28 -9.18
CA ASP A 41 -1.03 -2.40 -9.79
C ASP A 41 -1.67 -1.50 -10.85
N ILE A 42 -1.61 -0.17 -10.65
CA ILE A 42 -2.16 0.84 -11.57
C ILE A 42 -1.10 1.87 -11.93
N GLU A 43 -0.89 2.11 -13.22
CA GLU A 43 -0.07 3.20 -13.72
C GLU A 43 -0.97 4.29 -14.29
N ILE A 44 -0.78 5.52 -13.81
CA ILE A 44 -1.47 6.70 -14.33
C ILE A 44 -0.47 7.63 -15.02
N ASP A 45 -0.87 8.12 -16.19
CA ASP A 45 -0.14 9.13 -16.94
C ASP A 45 -0.79 10.49 -16.75
N VAL A 46 -0.04 11.44 -16.23
CA VAL A 46 -0.45 12.83 -16.03
C VAL A 46 0.43 13.80 -16.83
N SER A 47 0.89 13.37 -18.01
CA SER A 47 1.67 14.18 -18.93
C SER A 47 1.06 15.57 -19.13
N GLY A 48 1.92 16.59 -19.05
CA GLY A 48 1.53 18.00 -19.04
C GLY A 48 1.41 18.63 -17.65
N ILE A 49 1.45 17.84 -16.56
CA ILE A 49 1.49 18.36 -15.18
C ILE A 49 2.56 17.65 -14.33
N ASP A 50 2.81 18.21 -13.14
CA ASP A 50 3.78 17.68 -12.18
C ASP A 50 3.28 16.39 -11.51
N ASN A 51 3.80 15.24 -11.94
CA ASN A 51 3.46 13.93 -11.37
C ASN A 51 3.87 13.78 -9.90
N SER A 52 4.97 14.43 -9.49
CA SER A 52 5.45 14.41 -8.11
C SER A 52 4.50 15.15 -7.17
N LEU A 53 3.84 16.21 -7.63
CA LEU A 53 2.81 16.90 -6.84
C LEU A 53 1.46 16.20 -6.98
N PHE A 54 1.12 15.69 -8.16
CA PHE A 54 -0.16 15.02 -8.40
C PHE A 54 -0.35 13.76 -7.56
N ILE A 55 0.71 12.95 -7.37
CA ILE A 55 0.65 11.74 -6.52
C ILE A 55 0.16 12.04 -5.11
N THR A 56 0.44 13.24 -4.58
CA THR A 56 0.02 13.63 -3.22
C THR A 56 -1.48 13.90 -3.10
N LYS A 57 -2.16 14.11 -4.23
CA LYS A 57 -3.61 14.36 -4.30
C LYS A 57 -4.42 13.08 -4.49
N ILE A 58 -3.79 11.98 -4.92
CA ILE A 58 -4.48 10.73 -5.27
C ILE A 58 -5.32 10.18 -4.12
N LYS A 59 -4.79 10.23 -2.89
CA LYS A 59 -5.53 9.82 -1.70
C LYS A 59 -6.85 10.60 -1.55
N ASP A 60 -6.78 11.91 -1.68
CA ASP A 60 -7.94 12.78 -1.48
C ASP A 60 -8.96 12.57 -2.60
N ILE A 61 -8.49 12.42 -3.85
CA ILE A 61 -9.36 12.13 -5.00
C ILE A 61 -10.08 10.79 -4.80
N LEU A 62 -9.35 9.72 -4.48
CA LEU A 62 -9.96 8.42 -4.24
C LEU A 62 -10.90 8.41 -3.03
N SER A 63 -10.64 9.25 -2.02
CA SER A 63 -11.49 9.33 -0.82
C SER A 63 -12.90 9.85 -1.09
N LEU A 64 -13.14 10.47 -2.26
CA LEU A 64 -14.47 10.91 -2.69
C LEU A 64 -15.40 9.73 -3.00
N ASN A 65 -14.86 8.58 -3.43
CA ASN A 65 -15.64 7.40 -3.82
C ASN A 65 -15.28 6.13 -3.04
N TYR A 66 -14.15 6.12 -2.34
CA TYR A 66 -13.65 4.95 -1.63
C TYR A 66 -13.28 5.28 -0.20
N ASN A 67 -13.56 4.37 0.72
CA ASN A 67 -13.14 4.51 2.11
C ASN A 67 -11.64 4.16 2.23
N ILE A 68 -10.77 5.18 2.24
CA ILE A 68 -9.32 4.98 2.37
C ILE A 68 -8.94 4.63 3.80
N ILE A 69 -8.55 3.38 4.02
CA ILE A 69 -8.19 2.83 5.32
C ILE A 69 -6.80 3.33 5.72
N PHE A 70 -5.81 3.12 4.86
CA PHE A 70 -4.47 3.69 5.00
C PHE A 70 -3.90 4.06 3.64
N SER A 71 -2.87 4.89 3.66
CA SER A 71 -2.11 5.31 2.47
C SER A 71 -0.62 5.40 2.80
N ASP A 72 0.25 4.92 1.92
CA ASP A 72 1.69 4.87 2.16
C ASP A 72 2.47 5.15 0.88
N TYR A 73 3.33 6.18 0.89
CA TYR A 73 4.20 6.46 -0.25
C TYR A 73 5.37 5.46 -0.31
N ALA A 74 6.02 5.36 -1.47
CA ALA A 74 7.32 4.67 -1.62
C ALA A 74 8.50 5.66 -1.75
N PRO A 75 8.93 6.37 -0.66
CA PRO A 75 9.97 7.39 -0.75
C PRO A 75 11.30 6.93 -1.35
N SER A 76 11.64 5.65 -1.22
CA SER A 76 12.88 5.09 -1.76
C SER A 76 12.97 5.10 -3.29
N LEU A 77 11.85 5.28 -3.98
CA LEU A 77 11.80 5.37 -5.45
C LEU A 77 11.84 6.82 -5.95
N ALA A 78 11.56 7.79 -5.07
CA ALA A 78 11.63 9.20 -5.43
C ALA A 78 13.09 9.67 -5.54
N PRO A 79 13.40 10.58 -6.47
CA PRO A 79 12.48 11.27 -7.39
C PRO A 79 12.29 10.56 -8.74
N GLU A 80 12.84 9.35 -8.95
CA GLU A 80 12.78 8.67 -10.25
C GLU A 80 11.41 8.05 -10.54
N THR A 81 10.66 7.68 -9.50
CA THR A 81 9.30 7.15 -9.64
C THR A 81 8.48 7.50 -8.40
N TYR A 82 7.23 7.91 -8.62
CA TYR A 82 6.28 8.24 -7.56
C TYR A 82 5.21 7.16 -7.46
N ILE A 83 5.14 6.51 -6.29
CA ILE A 83 4.16 5.46 -6.00
C ILE A 83 3.48 5.75 -4.67
N ILE A 84 2.16 5.58 -4.62
CA ILE A 84 1.35 5.55 -3.41
C ILE A 84 0.59 4.24 -3.34
N SER A 85 0.64 3.58 -2.19
CA SER A 85 -0.13 2.39 -1.87
C SER A 85 -1.36 2.78 -1.05
N LEU A 86 -2.55 2.26 -1.36
CA LEU A 86 -3.78 2.52 -0.61
C LEU A 86 -4.51 1.22 -0.30
N ALA A 87 -4.95 1.06 0.95
CA ALA A 87 -5.94 0.03 1.29
C ALA A 87 -7.33 0.66 1.28
N ILE A 88 -8.21 0.12 0.44
CA ILE A 88 -9.57 0.67 0.23
C ILE A 88 -10.70 -0.36 0.45
N SER A 89 -10.35 -1.60 0.80
CA SER A 89 -11.30 -2.66 1.13
C SER A 89 -11.07 -3.19 2.53
N ASN A 90 -12.13 -3.25 3.33
CA ASN A 90 -12.09 -3.97 4.61
C ASN A 90 -12.28 -5.47 4.41
N GLU A 91 -13.02 -5.89 3.36
CA GLU A 91 -13.36 -7.29 3.13
C GLU A 91 -12.14 -8.11 2.73
N ASN A 92 -11.33 -7.57 1.82
CA ASN A 92 -10.03 -8.13 1.47
C ASN A 92 -8.91 -7.20 1.97
N PRO A 93 -8.33 -7.46 3.16
CA PRO A 93 -7.26 -6.63 3.71
C PRO A 93 -5.92 -6.82 2.99
N PHE A 94 -5.86 -7.68 1.98
CA PHE A 94 -4.68 -7.89 1.14
C PHE A 94 -4.79 -7.17 -0.21
N ALA A 95 -5.97 -6.69 -0.62
CA ALA A 95 -6.15 -5.95 -1.86
C ALA A 95 -5.67 -4.48 -1.71
N ILE A 96 -4.35 -4.29 -1.66
CA ILE A 96 -3.72 -2.97 -1.65
C ILE A 96 -3.59 -2.49 -3.10
N ILE A 97 -3.88 -1.22 -3.34
CA ILE A 97 -3.73 -0.58 -4.65
C ILE A 97 -2.44 0.20 -4.67
N ASP A 98 -1.52 -0.19 -5.54
CA ASP A 98 -0.29 0.53 -5.81
C ASP A 98 -0.48 1.39 -7.07
N ILE A 99 -0.48 2.71 -6.89
CA ILE A 99 -0.64 3.69 -7.97
C ILE A 99 0.72 4.30 -8.27
N LYS A 100 1.26 3.99 -9.45
CA LYS A 100 2.45 4.63 -10.03
C LYS A 100 2.04 5.82 -10.88
N CYS A 101 2.62 6.99 -10.64
CA CYS A 101 2.33 8.22 -11.36
C CYS A 101 3.50 8.63 -12.26
N ILE A 102 3.27 8.67 -13.56
CA ILE A 102 4.25 9.07 -14.58
C ILE A 102 3.79 10.35 -15.30
N ALA A 103 4.73 11.08 -15.89
CA ALA A 103 4.44 12.23 -16.74
C ALA A 103 5.55 12.43 -17.77
N THR A 104 5.18 13.04 -18.90
CA THR A 104 6.09 13.60 -19.90
C THR A 104 5.86 15.12 -19.98
N PRO A 105 6.88 15.96 -19.68
CA PRO A 105 8.16 15.60 -19.06
C PRO A 105 7.97 15.09 -17.61
N HIS A 106 8.93 14.34 -17.08
CA HIS A 106 8.93 13.86 -15.70
C HIS A 106 9.41 14.97 -14.75
N PHE A 107 8.63 15.26 -13.71
CA PHE A 107 8.94 16.30 -12.73
C PHE A 107 9.58 15.68 -11.49
N LYS A 108 10.62 16.33 -10.95
CA LYS A 108 11.38 15.88 -9.77
C LYS A 108 11.19 16.81 -8.57
N THR A 109 10.04 17.46 -8.47
CA THR A 109 9.78 18.53 -7.48
C THR A 109 9.78 17.97 -6.05
N LEU A 110 9.17 16.80 -5.81
CA LEU A 110 9.23 16.14 -4.50
C LEU A 110 10.40 15.16 -4.39
N THR A 111 11.12 15.26 -3.27
CA THR A 111 12.21 14.37 -2.87
C THR A 111 11.73 13.21 -2.00
N LYS A 112 12.64 12.29 -1.69
CA LYS A 112 12.43 11.22 -0.71
C LYS A 112 12.04 11.80 0.66
N GLU A 113 12.76 12.82 1.11
CA GLU A 113 12.56 13.46 2.41
C GLU A 113 11.18 14.11 2.50
N ASP A 114 10.72 14.76 1.43
CA ASP A 114 9.38 15.36 1.36
C ASP A 114 8.27 14.31 1.53
N LEU A 115 8.43 13.14 0.91
CA LEU A 115 7.46 12.06 1.02
C LEU A 115 7.47 11.39 2.40
N ILE A 116 8.63 11.27 3.03
CA ILE A 116 8.75 10.77 4.42
C ILE A 116 8.00 11.69 5.37
N LEU A 117 8.13 13.02 5.22
CA LEU A 117 7.43 13.99 6.07
C LEU A 117 5.90 13.92 5.92
N LYS A 118 5.40 13.45 4.77
CA LYS A 118 3.96 13.25 4.50
C LYS A 118 3.45 11.88 4.96
N GLN A 119 4.32 10.99 5.39
CA GLN A 119 3.99 9.60 5.70
C GLN A 119 3.55 9.45 7.15
N ASN A 120 2.46 8.71 7.37
CA ASN A 120 2.07 8.29 8.71
C ASN A 120 2.84 7.01 9.08
N ASN A 121 3.62 7.05 10.16
CA ASN A 121 4.42 5.89 10.57
C ASN A 121 3.55 4.67 10.94
N TYR A 122 2.36 4.87 11.50
CA TYR A 122 1.43 3.78 11.77
C TYR A 122 0.97 3.11 10.46
N ASP A 123 0.57 3.89 9.46
CA ASP A 123 0.17 3.37 8.14
C ASP A 123 1.33 2.62 7.47
N HIS A 124 2.56 3.11 7.60
CA HIS A 124 3.75 2.43 7.10
C HIS A 124 3.96 1.07 7.76
N ILE A 125 3.88 0.98 9.09
CA ILE A 125 4.01 -0.29 9.81
C ILE A 125 2.85 -1.23 9.46
N LEU A 126 1.63 -0.73 9.32
CA LEU A 126 0.48 -1.53 8.92
C LEU A 126 0.66 -2.13 7.52
N LYS A 127 1.09 -1.33 6.52
CA LYS A 127 1.38 -1.84 5.17
C LYS A 127 2.48 -2.91 5.20
N LEU A 128 3.58 -2.65 5.92
CA LEU A 128 4.66 -3.64 6.08
C LEU A 128 4.14 -4.94 6.71
N PHE A 129 3.23 -4.83 7.69
CA PHE A 129 2.64 -6.00 8.32
C PHE A 129 1.82 -6.81 7.33
N VAL A 130 0.94 -6.17 6.56
CA VAL A 130 0.14 -6.84 5.53
C VAL A 130 1.05 -7.52 4.51
N ALA A 131 2.08 -6.83 3.99
CA ALA A 131 3.01 -7.41 3.03
C ALA A 131 3.75 -8.65 3.57
N ASN A 132 4.25 -8.59 4.80
CA ASN A 132 4.93 -9.71 5.44
C ASN A 132 3.98 -10.88 5.77
N LEU A 133 2.75 -10.58 6.17
CA LEU A 133 1.72 -11.58 6.43
C LEU A 133 1.38 -12.35 5.13
N LYS A 134 1.22 -11.65 4.00
CA LYS A 134 1.05 -12.31 2.69
C LYS A 134 2.19 -13.27 2.38
N HIS A 135 3.43 -12.84 2.56
CA HIS A 135 4.60 -13.69 2.30
C HIS A 135 4.63 -14.91 3.24
N TYR A 136 4.28 -14.71 4.51
CA TYR A 136 4.19 -15.80 5.48
C TYR A 136 3.12 -16.83 5.08
N LEU A 137 1.92 -16.38 4.71
CA LEU A 137 0.80 -17.25 4.28
C LEU A 137 1.12 -18.00 2.99
N ARG A 138 1.88 -17.39 2.07
CA ARG A 138 2.37 -18.04 0.84
C ARG A 138 3.54 -19.01 1.08
N GLY A 139 4.00 -19.18 2.33
CA GLY A 139 5.14 -20.04 2.65
C GLY A 139 6.49 -19.52 2.14
N LEU A 140 6.60 -18.23 1.81
CA LEU A 140 7.84 -17.63 1.31
C LEU A 140 8.85 -17.43 2.44
N ASP A 141 10.15 -17.37 2.09
CA ASP A 141 11.20 -16.98 3.02
C ASP A 141 11.16 -15.47 3.28
N CYS A 142 10.42 -15.08 4.31
CA CYS A 142 10.21 -13.70 4.74
C CYS A 142 10.77 -13.42 6.13
N LEU A 143 11.61 -14.30 6.69
CA LEU A 143 12.10 -14.16 8.07
C LEU A 143 12.83 -12.83 8.26
N LYS A 144 13.74 -12.48 7.35
CA LYS A 144 14.54 -11.24 7.45
C LYS A 144 13.66 -9.99 7.40
N ASP A 145 12.59 -10.00 6.62
CA ASP A 145 11.72 -8.83 6.47
C ASP A 145 10.78 -8.68 7.68
N ILE A 146 10.28 -9.79 8.22
CA ILE A 146 9.57 -9.79 9.51
C ILE A 146 10.49 -9.28 10.63
N GLN A 147 11.77 -9.70 10.66
CA GLN A 147 12.74 -9.22 11.66
C GLN A 147 13.03 -7.72 11.53
N LYS A 148 13.16 -7.19 10.30
CA LYS A 148 13.32 -5.74 10.07
C LYS A 148 12.10 -4.97 10.56
N MET A 149 10.89 -5.45 10.27
CA MET A 149 9.65 -4.85 10.75
C MET A 149 9.56 -4.91 12.28
N TYR A 150 9.87 -6.06 12.88
CA TYR A 150 9.87 -6.24 14.33
C TYR A 150 10.80 -5.21 15.01
N LYS A 151 12.01 -5.02 14.49
CA LYS A 151 12.97 -4.02 15.00
C LYS A 151 12.49 -2.57 14.87
N LYS A 152 11.69 -2.25 13.85
CA LYS A 152 11.09 -0.91 13.71
C LYS A 152 10.12 -0.61 14.85
N VAL A 153 9.42 -1.63 15.34
CA VAL A 153 8.44 -1.52 16.43
C VAL A 153 9.10 -1.68 17.80
N TYR A 154 10.06 -2.59 17.91
CA TYR A 154 10.71 -3.00 19.15
C TYR A 154 12.24 -2.83 19.05
N ILE A 155 12.68 -1.57 19.04
CA ILE A 155 14.07 -1.14 18.74
C ILE A 155 15.13 -1.89 19.58
N ASN A 156 14.81 -2.20 20.84
CA ASN A 156 15.75 -2.81 21.81
C ASN A 156 15.41 -4.25 22.17
N SER A 157 14.43 -4.88 21.52
CA SER A 157 14.05 -6.26 21.86
C SER A 157 14.93 -7.27 21.12
N PRO A 158 15.24 -8.42 21.75
CA PRO A 158 15.95 -9.50 21.08
C PRO A 158 15.13 -10.01 19.89
N ILE A 159 15.82 -10.34 18.80
CA ILE A 159 15.19 -10.85 17.58
C ILE A 159 14.84 -12.32 17.77
N SER A 160 13.59 -12.68 17.52
CA SER A 160 13.17 -14.08 17.45
C SER A 160 13.49 -14.71 16.09
N LYS A 161 13.63 -16.04 16.06
CA LYS A 161 13.60 -16.83 14.82
C LYS A 161 12.20 -17.31 14.45
N ASP A 162 11.25 -17.18 15.37
CA ASP A 162 9.86 -17.57 15.19
C ASP A 162 9.10 -16.44 14.47
N LYS A 163 8.72 -16.69 13.21
CA LYS A 163 7.95 -15.77 12.37
C LYS A 163 6.56 -15.50 12.95
N HIS A 164 5.87 -16.52 13.46
CA HIS A 164 4.50 -16.41 13.98
C HIS A 164 4.50 -15.51 15.22
N PHE A 165 5.40 -15.80 16.17
CA PHE A 165 5.57 -14.96 17.36
C PHE A 165 5.81 -13.48 17.03
N MET A 166 6.67 -13.18 16.04
CA MET A 166 6.95 -11.79 15.67
C MET A 166 5.74 -11.11 15.01
N LEU A 167 5.02 -11.82 14.15
CA LEU A 167 3.78 -11.31 13.53
C LEU A 167 2.73 -11.02 14.61
N ASP A 168 2.50 -11.93 15.55
CA ASP A 168 1.58 -11.73 16.68
C ASP A 168 1.93 -10.50 17.52
N LYS A 169 3.20 -10.33 17.87
CA LYS A 169 3.64 -9.15 18.64
C LYS A 169 3.41 -7.86 17.88
N ILE A 170 3.72 -7.83 16.59
CA ILE A 170 3.51 -6.64 15.75
C ILE A 170 2.01 -6.36 15.58
N PHE A 171 1.18 -7.40 15.42
CA PHE A 171 -0.26 -7.24 15.36
C PHE A 171 -0.85 -6.69 16.66
N LEU A 172 -0.38 -7.18 17.82
CA LEU A 172 -0.76 -6.61 19.12
C LEU A 172 -0.33 -5.15 19.26
N TRP A 173 0.83 -4.77 18.73
CA TRP A 173 1.24 -3.37 18.69
C TRP A 173 0.28 -2.55 17.81
N LEU A 174 -0.10 -3.05 16.63
CA LEU A 174 -1.09 -2.39 15.76
C LEU A 174 -2.42 -2.16 16.49
N LYS A 175 -2.99 -3.19 17.14
CA LYS A 175 -4.24 -3.06 17.91
C LYS A 175 -4.14 -2.06 19.06
N LYS A 176 -2.98 -1.94 19.71
CA LYS A 176 -2.78 -1.02 20.84
C LYS A 176 -2.60 0.43 20.42
N ASN A 177 -2.11 0.66 19.20
CA ASN A 177 -1.80 2.00 18.68
C ASN A 177 -2.78 2.46 17.59
N SER A 178 -3.81 1.66 17.31
CA SER A 178 -4.84 1.98 16.33
C SER A 178 -5.83 3.02 16.85
N THR A 179 -6.40 3.80 15.94
CA THR A 179 -7.64 4.53 16.16
C THR A 179 -8.84 3.73 15.67
N ASP A 180 -10.06 4.16 16.01
CA ASP A 180 -11.30 3.47 15.63
C ASP A 180 -11.45 3.22 14.12
N LYS A 181 -10.82 4.08 13.32
CA LYS A 181 -10.73 3.96 11.86
C LYS A 181 -10.25 2.57 11.40
N TYR A 182 -9.32 1.95 12.13
CA TYR A 182 -8.68 0.71 11.73
C TYR A 182 -9.33 -0.56 12.32
N ASN A 183 -10.29 -0.42 13.23
CA ASN A 183 -10.82 -1.55 14.00
C ASN A 183 -11.36 -2.68 13.12
N LEU A 184 -12.14 -2.34 12.09
CA LEU A 184 -12.70 -3.33 11.16
C LEU A 184 -11.61 -4.01 10.33
N TYR A 185 -10.64 -3.23 9.85
CA TYR A 185 -9.52 -3.74 9.06
C TYR A 185 -8.65 -4.71 9.85
N LEU A 186 -8.28 -4.33 11.08
CA LEU A 186 -7.50 -5.18 11.98
C LEU A 186 -8.26 -6.45 12.37
N LYS A 187 -9.57 -6.35 12.63
CA LYS A 187 -10.42 -7.53 12.90
C LYS A 187 -10.43 -8.51 11.72
N ASN A 188 -10.40 -8.01 10.49
CA ASN A 188 -10.35 -8.87 9.31
C ASN A 188 -8.95 -9.46 9.06
N LEU A 189 -7.88 -8.76 9.43
CA LEU A 189 -6.51 -9.31 9.44
C LEU A 189 -6.29 -10.38 10.51
N GLU A 190 -6.93 -10.25 11.67
CA GLU A 190 -6.80 -11.20 12.81
C GLU A 190 -7.16 -12.64 12.43
N LYS A 191 -7.99 -12.83 11.40
CA LYS A 191 -8.42 -14.15 10.90
C LYS A 191 -7.29 -14.97 10.28
N TYR A 192 -6.15 -14.35 10.01
CA TYR A 192 -5.01 -14.95 9.30
C TYR A 192 -3.78 -15.16 10.20
N LEU A 193 -3.94 -14.95 11.51
CA LEU A 193 -2.91 -15.19 12.54
C LEU A 193 -3.27 -16.44 13.35
#